data_AF-A0A7J8Z2S7-F1
#
_entry.id   AF-A0A7J8Z2S7-F1
#
_cell.length_a   1.000
_cell.length_b   1.000
_cell.length_c   1.000
_cell.angle_alpha   90.00
_cell.angle_beta   90.00
_cell.angle_gamma   90.00
#
_symmetry.space_group_name_H-M   'P 1'
#
loop_
_entity.id
_entity.type
_entity.pdbx_description
1 polymer ?
#
loop_
_entity_poly.entity_id
_entity_poly.type
_entity_poly.pdbx_seq_one_letter_code
_entity_poly.pdbx_strand_id
1 'polypeptide(L)' 'MRLFVYRKIFTIHHPSNSGDPLYDLTHSSRRLLHDSEQTLAPMVLMENHLGAIAPWHYFRLCVKKGGLAF' A
#
# COMPACT_ATOMS: atom_id res chain seq x y z
N MET A 1 -3.65 10.11 5.96
CA MET A 1 -4.93 9.38 5.77
C MET A 1 -5.73 9.81 4.55
N ARG A 2 -5.81 11.10 4.18
CA ARG A 2 -6.59 11.59 3.01
C ARG A 2 -6.26 10.89 1.67
N LEU A 3 -4.99 10.62 1.37
CA LEU A 3 -4.59 9.89 0.15
C LEU A 3 -5.18 8.46 0.10
N PHE A 4 -5.22 7.78 1.24
CA PHE A 4 -5.78 6.43 1.34
C PHE A 4 -7.31 6.45 1.21
N VAL A 5 -7.98 7.52 1.67
CA VAL A 5 -9.41 7.72 1.41
C VAL A 5 -9.67 7.96 -0.07
N TYR A 6 -8.88 8.82 -0.72
CA TYR A 6 -8.98 9.06 -2.16
C TYR A 6 -8.78 7.78 -2.98
N ARG A 7 -7.82 6.93 -2.57
CA ARG A 7 -7.56 5.61 -3.18
C ARG A 7 -8.56 4.53 -2.73
N LYS A 8 -9.60 4.87 -1.97
CA LYS A 8 -10.62 3.95 -1.44
C LYS A 8 -10.03 2.79 -0.61
N ILE A 9 -8.91 3.03 0.05
CA ILE A 9 -8.31 2.10 1.03
C ILE A 9 -9.00 2.30 2.37
N PHE A 10 -9.31 3.54 2.76
CA PHE A 10 -10.14 3.84 3.93
C PHE A 10 -11.40 4.58 3.51
N THR A 11 -12.44 4.50 4.34
CA THR A 11 -13.61 5.38 4.27
C THR A 11 -13.47 6.49 5.29
N ILE A 12 -14.15 7.61 5.04
CA ILE A 12 -14.20 8.75 5.95
C ILE A 12 -15.66 9.08 6.24
N HIS A 13 -15.98 9.25 7.51
CA HIS A 13 -17.29 9.68 7.99
C HIS A 13 -17.12 11.02 8.72
N HIS A 14 -17.87 12.03 8.30
CA HIS A 14 -17.89 13.35 8.94
C HIS A 14 -19.14 13.42 9.85
N PRO A 15 -18.99 13.27 11.18
CA PRO A 15 -20.12 13.39 12.09
C PRO A 15 -20.71 14.80 12.02
N SER A 16 -22.04 14.91 12.04
CA SER A 16 -22.78 16.17 11.90
C SER A 16 -22.54 17.15 13.06
N ASN A 17 -22.17 16.64 14.24
CA ASN A 17 -21.98 17.43 15.45
C ASN A 17 -20.49 17.68 15.68
N SER A 18 -19.92 18.62 14.89
CA SER A 18 -18.60 19.26 15.09
C SER A 18 -17.49 18.36 15.67
N GLY A 19 -17.31 17.17 15.11
CA GLY A 19 -16.29 16.21 15.52
C GLY A 19 -15.24 16.01 14.44
N ASP A 20 -14.09 15.46 14.84
CA ASP A 20 -13.05 15.07 13.90
C ASP A 20 -13.56 14.01 12.91
N PRO A 21 -13.05 14.01 11.66
CA PRO A 21 -13.39 12.99 10.68
C PRO A 21 -12.96 11.60 11.17
N LEU A 22 -13.91 10.67 11.19
CA LEU A 22 -13.67 9.28 11.58
C LEU A 22 -13.30 8.47 10.34
N TYR A 23 -12.22 7.70 10.43
CA TYR A 23 -11.77 6.82 9.36
C TYR A 23 -12.17 5.39 9.67
N ASP A 24 -12.65 4.68 8.66
CA ASP A 24 -13.08 3.29 8.79
C ASP A 24 -12.43 2.41 7.70
N LEU A 25 -12.43 1.11 7.95
CA LEU A 25 -11.79 0.11 7.12
C LEU A 25 -12.71 -0.31 5.97
N THR A 26 -12.14 -0.30 4.77
CA THR A 26 -12.74 -0.99 3.64
C THR A 26 -12.46 -2.49 3.71
N HIS A 27 -13.13 -3.25 2.84
CA HIS A 27 -12.82 -4.67 2.66
C HIS A 27 -11.35 -4.87 2.25
N SER A 28 -10.82 -3.99 1.40
CA SER A 28 -9.44 -4.05 0.93
C SER A 28 -8.44 -3.76 2.06
N SER A 29 -8.70 -2.76 2.91
CA SER A 29 -7.81 -2.47 4.04
C SER A 29 -7.89 -3.50 5.16
N ARG A 30 -9.00 -4.23 5.31
CA ARG A 30 -9.08 -5.37 6.25
C ARG A 30 -8.03 -6.43 5.94
N ARG A 31 -7.80 -6.71 4.65
CA ARG A 31 -6.75 -7.65 4.22
C ARG A 31 -5.34 -7.11 4.42
N LEU A 32 -5.15 -5.83 4.71
CA LEU A 32 -3.84 -5.24 5.02
C LEU A 32 -3.53 -5.21 6.52
N LEU A 33 -4.49 -5.52 7.38
CA LEU A 33 -4.31 -5.48 8.83
C LEU A 33 -3.90 -6.84 9.37
N HIS A 34 -3.26 -6.80 10.53
CA HIS A 34 -2.70 -7.99 11.21
C HIS A 34 -3.81 -8.94 11.70
N ASP A 35 -5.01 -8.44 12.00
CA ASP A 35 -6.11 -9.23 12.56
C ASP A 35 -6.92 -10.03 11.52
N SER A 36 -6.46 -10.06 10.27
CA SER A 36 -7.03 -10.92 9.22
C SER A 36 -6.24 -12.23 9.16
N GLU A 37 -6.91 -13.37 9.32
CA GLU A 37 -6.35 -14.73 9.18
C GLU A 37 -5.45 -14.89 7.92
N GLN A 38 -5.76 -14.14 6.86
CA GLN A 38 -4.91 -14.02 5.66
C GLN A 38 -4.62 -12.55 5.37
N THR A 39 -3.57 -12.03 5.96
CA THR A 39 -3.10 -10.66 5.74
C THR A 39 -2.11 -10.56 4.56
N LEU A 40 -2.27 -9.52 3.75
CA LEU A 40 -1.38 -9.14 2.64
C LEU A 40 -0.29 -8.17 3.10
N ALA A 41 -0.29 -7.72 4.36
CA ALA A 41 0.74 -6.82 4.88
C ALA A 41 2.17 -7.31 4.61
N PRO A 42 2.53 -8.60 4.81
CA PRO A 42 3.87 -9.09 4.52
C PRO A 42 4.28 -8.93 3.06
N MET A 43 3.36 -9.16 2.12
CA MET A 43 3.64 -8.99 0.69
C MET A 43 3.89 -7.52 0.35
N VAL A 44 3.06 -6.61 0.85
CA VAL A 44 3.24 -5.17 0.63
C VAL A 44 4.57 -4.69 1.23
N LEU A 45 4.93 -5.17 2.42
CA LEU A 45 6.22 -4.84 3.04
C LEU A 45 7.40 -5.39 2.23
N MET A 46 7.29 -6.63 1.74
CA MET A 46 8.33 -7.27 0.91
C MET A 46 8.55 -6.49 -0.39
N GLU A 47 7.49 -6.14 -1.11
CA GLU A 47 7.56 -5.38 -2.37
C GLU A 47 8.16 -3.99 -2.20
N ASN A 48 7.94 -3.37 -1.02
CA ASN A 48 8.46 -2.05 -0.70
C ASN A 48 9.80 -2.10 0.07
N HIS A 49 10.34 -3.28 0.33
CA HIS A 49 11.66 -3.43 0.96
C HIS A 49 12.76 -2.92 0.02
N LEU A 50 13.82 -2.33 0.57
CA LEU A 50 14.91 -1.74 -0.23
C LEU A 50 15.51 -2.72 -1.24
N GLY A 51 15.67 -3.99 -0.86
CA GLY A 51 16.17 -5.03 -1.77
C GLY A 51 15.22 -5.31 -2.96
N ALA A 52 13.90 -5.21 -2.75
CA ALA A 52 12.92 -5.38 -3.81
C ALA A 52 12.76 -4.10 -4.66
N ILE A 53 13.00 -2.92 -4.08
CA ILE A 53 12.95 -1.65 -4.79
C ILE A 53 14.24 -1.40 -5.62
N ALA A 54 15.39 -1.87 -5.16
CA ALA A 54 16.70 -1.56 -5.76
C ALA A 54 16.78 -1.85 -7.28
N PRO A 55 16.27 -2.99 -7.80
CA PRO A 55 16.21 -3.30 -9.23
C PRO A 55 15.57 -2.24 -10.11
N TRP A 56 14.56 -1.53 -9.60
CA TRP A 56 13.81 -0.54 -10.39
C TRP A 56 14.67 0.67 -10.78
N HIS A 57 15.73 0.97 -10.02
CA HIS A 57 16.61 2.11 -10.31
C HIS A 57 17.48 1.90 -11.56
N TYR A 58 17.86 0.67 -11.87
CA TYR A 58 18.69 0.33 -13.03
C TYR A 58 17.97 -0.52 -14.06
N PHE A 59 16.66 -0.75 -13.90
CA PHE A 59 15.83 -1.50 -14.83
C PHE A 59 15.97 -1.03 -16.29
N ARG A 60 16.02 0.29 -16.51
CA ARG A 60 16.24 0.88 -17.84
C ARG A 60 17.55 0.40 -18.49
N LEU A 61 18.59 0.17 -17.69
CA LEU A 61 19.89 -0.29 -18.17
C LEU A 61 19.81 -1.75 -18.62
N CYS A 62 19.16 -2.61 -17.84
CA CYS A 62 18.93 -4.02 -18.18
C CYS A 62 18.15 -4.15 -19.50
N VAL A 63 17.13 -3.32 -19.70
CA VAL A 63 16.36 -3.30 -20.97
C VAL A 63 17.24 -2.93 -22.16
N LYS A 64 18.14 -1.94 -22.00
CA LYS A 64 18.98 -1.45 -23.10
C LYS A 64 20.17 -2.34 -23.42
N LYS A 65 20.81 -2.90 -22.39
CA LYS A 65 22.09 -3.60 -22.51
C LYS A 65 21.97 -5.12 -22.38
N GLY A 66 20.77 -5.62 -22.10
CA GLY A 66 20.57 -6.98 -21.63
C GLY A 66 21.00 -7.15 -20.17
N GLY A 67 20.51 -8.22 -19.54
CA GLY A 67 20.77 -8.54 -18.13
C GLY A 67 19.49 -8.71 -17.30
N LEU A 68 19.64 -9.28 -16.11
CA LEU A 68 18.55 -9.47 -15.15
C LEU A 68 18.59 -8.35 -14.12
N ALA A 69 17.44 -7.72 -13.87
CA ALA A 69 17.33 -6.70 -12.83
C ALA A 69 17.24 -7.32 -11.43
N PHE A 70 16.75 -8.56 -11.35
CA PHE A 70 16.56 -9.38 -10.16
C PHE A 70 17.47 -10.60 -10.20
#